data_AF-A0A6M1ZM98-F1
#
_entry.id   AF-A0A6M1ZM98-F1
#
_cell.length_a   1.000
_cell.length_b   1.000
_cell.length_c   1.000
_cell.angle_alpha   90.00
_cell.angle_beta   90.00
_cell.angle_gamma   90.00
#
_symmetry.space_group_name_H-M   'P 1'
#
loop_
_entity.id
_entity.type
_entity.pdbx_description
1 polymer ?
#
loop_
_entity_poly.entity_id
_entity_poly.type
_entity_poly.pdbx_seq_one_letter_code
_entity_poly.pdbx_strand_id
1 'polypeptide(L)'
;LKSIVKKESYHCEGDFFFYGLGSIKEFVKEAKKEKALVIVGFSFCQKPLECPASRFSDKCIADPDHAVCRQCDIGKVLHALPEKKAIPLLIPTVHYIGEKIFEMMEKHRDRELIFMITACEMSLRMFGDFGNMMALKGIGVRLGGRICNTMRAFELAEEGTKPGLTLVLPDTQSEILALMREIRNSISN
;
A
#
# COMPACT_ATOMS: atom_id res chain seq x y z
N LEU A 1 21.47 15.20 -13.58
CA LEU A 1 22.71 14.82 -12.85
C LEU A 1 22.54 14.60 -11.33
N LYS A 2 21.36 14.76 -10.71
CA LYS A 2 21.13 14.40 -9.29
C LYS A 2 20.90 12.88 -9.05
N SER A 3 20.63 12.11 -10.10
CA SER A 3 20.35 10.67 -10.04
C SER A 3 21.58 9.79 -9.83
N ILE A 4 22.79 10.31 -10.03
CA ILE A 4 24.05 9.54 -9.96
C ILE A 4 24.61 9.48 -8.53
N VAL A 5 24.13 10.35 -7.64
CA VAL A 5 24.70 10.51 -6.28
C VAL A 5 23.78 9.92 -5.18
N LYS A 6 22.49 9.69 -5.46
CA LYS A 6 21.56 9.11 -4.49
C LYS A 6 21.60 7.58 -4.59
N LYS A 7 22.08 6.93 -3.52
CA LYS A 7 22.37 5.49 -3.48
C LYS A 7 21.13 4.61 -3.67
N GLU A 8 19.96 5.07 -3.22
CA GLU A 8 18.64 4.50 -3.52
C GLU A 8 17.59 5.63 -3.55
N SER A 9 16.50 5.43 -4.29
CA SER A 9 15.37 6.37 -4.46
C SER A 9 14.46 6.46 -3.23
N TYR A 10 14.64 5.55 -2.28
CA TYR A 10 13.91 5.42 -1.02
C TYR A 10 14.89 5.20 0.14
N HIS A 11 14.40 5.22 1.37
CA HIS A 11 15.12 4.71 2.54
C HIS A 11 14.22 3.76 3.33
N CYS A 12 14.80 2.87 4.14
CA CYS A 12 14.04 1.88 4.89
C CYS A 12 14.29 1.99 6.40
N GLU A 13 13.23 1.83 7.20
CA GLU A 13 13.29 1.68 8.64
C GLU A 13 12.31 0.57 9.06
N GLY A 14 12.82 -0.54 9.61
CA GLY A 14 12.01 -1.72 9.93
C GLY A 14 11.31 -2.30 8.69
N ASP A 15 9.98 -2.35 8.74
CA ASP A 15 9.13 -2.81 7.62
C ASP A 15 8.69 -1.67 6.68
N PHE A 16 9.10 -0.43 6.95
CA PHE A 16 8.69 0.74 6.17
C PHE A 16 9.75 1.16 5.16
N PHE A 17 9.30 1.38 3.94
CA PHE A 17 10.04 1.99 2.83
C PHE A 17 9.49 3.40 2.66
N PHE A 18 10.34 4.41 2.62
CA PHE A 18 9.90 5.79 2.53
C PHE A 18 10.35 6.40 1.20
N TYR A 19 9.37 6.91 0.46
CA TYR A 19 9.56 7.52 -0.86
C TYR A 19 9.27 9.01 -0.73
N GLY A 20 10.27 9.85 -1.00
CA GLY A 20 10.12 11.31 -0.89
C GLY A 20 9.79 11.82 0.52
N LEU A 21 9.91 10.97 1.54
CA LEU A 21 9.67 11.24 2.96
C LEU A 21 10.85 10.73 3.78
N GLY A 22 10.98 11.21 5.02
CA GLY A 22 12.02 10.90 5.99
C GLY A 22 11.57 10.04 7.18
N SER A 23 10.27 9.90 7.42
CA SER A 23 9.74 9.11 8.56
C SER A 23 8.22 8.91 8.49
N ILE A 24 7.70 8.04 9.36
CA ILE A 24 6.25 7.87 9.59
C ILE A 24 5.60 9.17 10.05
N LYS A 25 6.27 9.94 10.92
CA LYS A 25 5.76 11.25 11.38
C LYS A 25 5.56 12.21 10.21
N GLU A 26 6.48 12.20 9.25
CA GLU A 26 6.36 13.01 8.04
C GLU A 26 5.23 12.51 7.14
N PHE A 27 5.06 11.19 6.97
CA PHE A 27 3.91 10.62 6.27
C PHE A 27 2.59 11.10 6.86
N VAL A 28 2.42 11.01 8.18
CA VAL A 28 1.20 11.48 8.85
C VAL A 28 1.01 12.98 8.65
N LYS A 29 2.06 13.79 8.81
CA LYS A 29 1.99 15.24 8.59
C LYS A 29 1.51 15.58 7.17
N GLU A 30 2.06 14.94 6.15
CA GLU A 30 1.67 15.16 4.76
C GLU A 30 0.24 14.65 4.50
N ALA A 31 -0.13 13.48 5.02
CA ALA A 31 -1.48 12.91 4.88
C ALA A 31 -2.58 13.73 5.56
N LYS A 32 -2.25 14.49 6.60
CA LYS A 32 -3.19 15.37 7.31
C LYS A 32 -3.48 16.68 6.58
N LYS A 33 -2.66 17.09 5.61
CA LYS A 33 -2.90 18.32 4.85
C LYS A 33 -4.30 18.35 4.25
N GLU A 34 -4.87 19.54 4.13
CA GLU A 34 -6.24 19.72 3.60
C GLU A 34 -6.39 19.12 2.20
N LYS A 35 -5.44 19.44 1.31
CA LYS A 35 -5.41 18.97 -0.07
C LYS A 35 -4.91 17.54 -0.24
N ALA A 36 -4.45 16.87 0.81
CA ALA A 36 -3.93 15.52 0.68
C ALA A 36 -5.02 14.52 0.29
N LEU A 37 -4.67 13.57 -0.56
CA LEU A 37 -5.45 12.39 -0.90
C LEU A 37 -4.57 11.16 -0.71
N VAL A 38 -4.97 10.29 0.22
CA VAL A 38 -4.22 9.11 0.62
C VAL A 38 -4.61 7.94 -0.26
N ILE A 39 -3.69 7.41 -1.05
CA ILE A 39 -3.90 6.17 -1.81
C ILE A 39 -3.44 5.01 -0.94
N VAL A 40 -4.32 4.06 -0.64
CA VAL A 40 -3.98 2.90 0.19
C VAL A 40 -4.07 1.63 -0.65
N GLY A 41 -2.91 1.16 -1.10
CA GLY A 41 -2.78 -0.01 -1.95
C GLY A 41 -2.47 -1.29 -1.15
N PHE A 42 -3.13 -2.39 -1.49
CA PHE A 42 -2.80 -3.70 -0.94
C PHE A 42 -2.49 -4.69 -2.04
N SER A 43 -1.39 -5.44 -1.92
CA SER A 43 -1.13 -6.57 -2.81
C SER A 43 -2.23 -7.63 -2.69
N PHE A 44 -2.74 -8.17 -3.80
CA PHE A 44 -3.76 -9.24 -3.76
C PHE A 44 -3.29 -10.46 -2.97
N CYS A 45 -1.97 -10.68 -2.87
CA CYS A 45 -1.39 -11.84 -2.20
C CYS A 45 -1.70 -11.83 -0.70
N GLN A 46 -2.04 -10.67 -0.15
CA GLN A 46 -2.42 -10.46 1.24
C GLN A 46 -3.86 -10.92 1.53
N LYS A 47 -4.71 -11.04 0.51
CA LYS A 47 -6.05 -11.61 0.71
C LYS A 47 -5.95 -13.07 1.18
N PRO A 48 -6.80 -13.50 2.13
CA PRO A 48 -6.93 -14.90 2.53
C PRO A 48 -7.24 -15.81 1.33
N LEU A 49 -6.91 -17.09 1.43
CA LEU A 49 -7.19 -18.07 0.37
C LEU A 49 -8.71 -18.17 0.11
N GLU A 50 -9.47 -18.11 1.18
CA GLU A 50 -10.93 -18.18 1.26
C GLU A 50 -11.62 -16.81 1.07
N CYS A 51 -10.92 -15.81 0.51
CA CYS A 51 -11.51 -14.50 0.28
C CYS A 51 -12.75 -14.60 -0.64
N PRO A 52 -13.93 -14.09 -0.22
CA PRO A 52 -15.16 -14.20 -1.02
C PRO A 52 -15.12 -13.39 -2.32
N ALA A 53 -14.22 -12.40 -2.40
CA ALA A 53 -13.98 -11.61 -3.62
C ALA A 53 -12.94 -12.25 -4.56
N SER A 54 -12.51 -13.48 -4.27
CA SER A 54 -11.36 -14.14 -4.88
C SER A 54 -10.01 -13.48 -4.53
N ARG A 55 -9.01 -14.32 -4.22
CA ARG A 55 -7.70 -13.86 -3.75
C ARG A 55 -6.96 -13.06 -4.81
N PHE A 56 -6.93 -13.52 -6.05
CA PHE A 56 -6.17 -12.90 -7.15
C PHE A 56 -7.07 -11.98 -7.99
N SER A 57 -7.75 -11.06 -7.33
CA SER A 57 -8.62 -10.06 -7.97
C SER A 57 -8.31 -8.65 -7.45
N ASP A 58 -8.77 -7.65 -8.18
CA ASP A 58 -8.80 -6.24 -7.77
C ASP A 58 -10.05 -5.88 -6.93
N LYS A 59 -10.94 -6.85 -6.67
CA LYS A 59 -12.19 -6.62 -5.93
C LYS A 59 -12.02 -6.85 -4.44
N CYS A 60 -12.65 -6.04 -3.58
CA CYS A 60 -12.75 -6.32 -2.16
C CYS A 60 -14.13 -5.92 -1.67
N ILE A 61 -14.87 -6.85 -1.05
CA ILE A 61 -16.19 -6.54 -0.49
C ILE A 61 -16.11 -5.87 0.87
N ALA A 62 -15.00 -6.04 1.60
CA ALA A 62 -14.77 -5.47 2.94
C ALA A 62 -16.02 -5.56 3.85
N ASP A 63 -16.66 -6.73 3.88
CA ASP A 63 -17.92 -6.93 4.59
C ASP A 63 -17.66 -7.22 6.08
N PRO A 64 -18.12 -6.37 7.02
CA PRO A 64 -17.89 -6.57 8.45
C PRO A 64 -18.64 -7.79 9.01
N ASP A 65 -19.72 -8.23 8.35
CA ASP A 65 -20.53 -9.37 8.79
C ASP A 65 -19.94 -10.70 8.30
N HIS A 66 -19.21 -10.68 7.18
CA HIS A 66 -18.56 -11.88 6.63
C HIS A 66 -17.34 -12.30 7.46
N ALA A 67 -17.31 -13.58 7.87
CA ALA A 67 -16.31 -14.10 8.82
C ALA A 67 -14.84 -13.94 8.38
N VAL A 68 -14.56 -14.14 7.09
CA VAL A 68 -13.23 -13.96 6.51
C VAL A 68 -12.84 -12.48 6.47
N CYS A 69 -13.78 -11.60 6.10
CA CYS A 69 -13.51 -10.19 5.85
C CYS A 69 -13.21 -9.44 7.15
N ARG A 70 -13.97 -9.70 8.23
CA ARG A 70 -13.73 -9.10 9.55
C ARG A 70 -12.39 -9.49 10.18
N GLN A 71 -11.82 -10.63 9.78
CA GLN A 71 -10.53 -11.11 10.30
C GLN A 71 -9.35 -10.66 9.43
N CYS A 72 -9.57 -10.46 8.13
CA CYS A 72 -8.54 -10.06 7.17
C CYS A 72 -7.97 -8.66 7.48
N ASP A 73 -6.64 -8.54 7.38
CA ASP A 73 -5.92 -7.28 7.58
C ASP A 73 -6.39 -6.17 6.67
N ILE A 74 -6.64 -6.49 5.39
CA ILE A 74 -7.15 -5.53 4.41
C ILE A 74 -8.50 -4.99 4.90
N GLY A 75 -9.44 -5.86 5.26
CA GLY A 75 -10.76 -5.46 5.77
C GLY A 75 -10.66 -4.52 6.97
N LYS A 76 -9.82 -4.87 7.96
CA LYS A 76 -9.58 -4.04 9.15
C LYS A 76 -9.05 -2.64 8.79
N VAL A 77 -8.09 -2.56 7.87
CA VAL A 77 -7.53 -1.26 7.43
C VAL A 77 -8.57 -0.47 6.66
N LEU A 78 -9.31 -1.09 5.73
CA LEU A 78 -10.37 -0.45 4.94
C LEU A 78 -11.42 0.22 5.84
N HIS A 79 -11.88 -0.44 6.90
CA HIS A 79 -12.82 0.15 7.85
C HIS A 79 -12.22 1.27 8.72
N ALA A 80 -10.88 1.31 8.84
CA ALA A 80 -10.17 2.37 9.55
C ALA A 80 -9.87 3.60 8.67
N LEU A 81 -10.06 3.51 7.35
CA LEU A 81 -9.72 4.59 6.42
C LEU A 81 -10.60 5.84 6.60
N PRO A 82 -10.06 7.04 6.32
CA PRO A 82 -10.85 8.26 6.23
C PRO A 82 -11.64 8.31 4.92
N GLU A 83 -12.95 8.09 4.97
CA GLU A 83 -13.85 7.96 3.80
C GLU A 83 -13.70 9.06 2.73
N LYS A 84 -13.42 10.31 3.12
CA LYS A 84 -13.32 11.46 2.20
C LYS A 84 -11.90 11.79 1.74
N LYS A 85 -10.88 11.14 2.31
CA LYS A 85 -9.47 11.43 2.02
C LYS A 85 -8.65 10.18 1.67
N ALA A 86 -9.24 8.99 1.67
CA ALA A 86 -8.53 7.78 1.28
C ALA A 86 -9.21 7.05 0.14
N ILE A 87 -8.41 6.60 -0.84
CA ILE A 87 -8.85 5.73 -1.93
C ILE A 87 -8.14 4.39 -1.75
N PRO A 88 -8.88 3.32 -1.41
CA PRO A 88 -8.30 2.00 -1.36
C PRO A 88 -8.12 1.43 -2.77
N LEU A 89 -7.00 0.73 -2.98
CA LEU A 89 -6.71 0.00 -4.20
C LEU A 89 -6.28 -1.42 -3.86
N LEU A 90 -6.82 -2.39 -4.58
CA LEU A 90 -6.31 -3.75 -4.55
C LEU A 90 -5.43 -3.91 -5.78
N ILE A 91 -4.16 -4.16 -5.53
CA ILE A 91 -3.10 -4.16 -6.52
C ILE A 91 -2.84 -5.61 -6.92
N PRO A 92 -3.20 -5.98 -8.16
CA PRO A 92 -2.82 -7.27 -8.67
C PRO A 92 -1.34 -7.34 -9.08
N THR A 93 -0.82 -6.31 -9.72
CA THR A 93 0.52 -6.35 -10.31
C THR A 93 1.29 -5.08 -9.99
N VAL A 94 2.61 -5.12 -10.09
CA VAL A 94 3.44 -3.90 -9.91
C VAL A 94 3.11 -2.85 -10.98
N HIS A 95 2.87 -3.28 -12.21
CA HIS A 95 2.44 -2.41 -13.31
C HIS A 95 1.12 -1.69 -13.00
N TYR A 96 0.19 -2.39 -12.37
CA TYR A 96 -1.10 -1.84 -11.96
C TYR A 96 -0.95 -0.71 -10.94
N ILE A 97 0.06 -0.77 -10.04
CA ILE A 97 0.31 0.33 -9.09
C ILE A 97 0.62 1.62 -9.86
N GLY A 98 1.53 1.55 -10.82
CA GLY A 98 1.96 2.70 -11.59
C GLY A 98 0.80 3.30 -12.40
N GLU A 99 0.05 2.45 -13.10
CA GLU A 99 -1.12 2.84 -13.87
C GLU A 99 -2.19 3.51 -12.98
N LYS A 100 -2.56 2.89 -11.86
CA LYS A 100 -3.58 3.46 -10.97
C LYS A 100 -3.14 4.73 -10.29
N ILE A 101 -1.88 4.86 -9.90
CA ILE A 101 -1.39 6.14 -9.37
C ILE A 101 -1.48 7.23 -10.44
N PHE A 102 -1.09 6.92 -11.69
CA PHE A 102 -1.20 7.87 -12.79
C PHE A 102 -2.65 8.29 -13.05
N GLU A 103 -3.59 7.34 -13.12
CA GLU A 103 -5.03 7.61 -13.22
C GLU A 103 -5.52 8.52 -12.08
N MET A 104 -5.07 8.26 -10.84
CA MET A 104 -5.45 9.08 -9.68
C MET A 104 -4.86 10.49 -9.77
N MET A 105 -3.63 10.66 -10.27
CA MET A 105 -3.01 11.97 -10.49
C MET A 105 -3.79 12.78 -11.52
N GLU A 106 -4.23 12.13 -12.60
CA GLU A 106 -5.02 12.79 -13.64
C GLU A 106 -6.43 13.16 -13.18
N LYS A 107 -7.05 12.30 -12.38
CA LYS A 107 -8.41 12.50 -11.85
C LYS A 107 -8.46 13.54 -10.72
N HIS A 108 -7.38 13.67 -9.96
CA HIS A 108 -7.31 14.50 -8.76
C HIS A 108 -6.19 15.55 -8.84
N ARG A 109 -6.14 16.33 -9.93
CA ARG A 109 -5.08 17.33 -10.19
C ARG A 109 -5.04 18.47 -9.16
N ASP A 110 -6.11 18.69 -8.42
CA ASP A 110 -6.25 19.69 -7.37
C ASP A 110 -5.76 19.20 -5.99
N ARG A 111 -5.38 17.92 -5.89
CA ARG A 111 -5.01 17.24 -4.64
C ARG A 111 -3.54 16.85 -4.63
N GLU A 112 -2.95 16.82 -3.43
CA GLU A 112 -1.62 16.27 -3.20
C GLU A 112 -1.75 14.77 -2.93
N LEU A 113 -1.32 13.93 -3.87
CA LEU A 113 -1.32 12.49 -3.62
C LEU A 113 -0.22 12.08 -2.66
N ILE A 114 -0.59 11.27 -1.68
CA ILE A 114 0.35 10.54 -0.83
C ILE A 114 -0.09 9.08 -0.77
N PHE A 115 0.83 8.12 -0.82
CA PHE A 115 0.45 6.71 -0.87
C PHE A 115 0.96 5.91 0.32
N MET A 116 0.24 4.84 0.64
CA MET A 116 0.70 3.70 1.42
C MET A 116 0.43 2.45 0.60
N ILE A 117 1.44 1.64 0.30
CA ILE A 117 1.26 0.36 -0.41
C ILE A 117 1.83 -0.80 0.38
N THR A 118 1.14 -1.94 0.42
CA THR A 118 1.72 -3.20 0.92
C THR A 118 2.25 -4.03 -0.24
N ALA A 119 3.52 -4.46 -0.18
CA ALA A 119 4.09 -5.35 -1.18
C ALA A 119 5.29 -6.13 -0.65
N CYS A 120 5.73 -7.14 -1.40
CA CYS A 120 6.99 -7.83 -1.11
C CYS A 120 8.16 -6.86 -1.29
N GLU A 121 9.26 -7.07 -0.56
CA GLU A 121 10.44 -6.19 -0.60
C GLU A 121 10.95 -5.95 -2.02
N MET A 122 11.05 -6.99 -2.85
CA MET A 122 11.48 -6.86 -4.25
C MET A 122 10.61 -5.87 -5.02
N SER A 123 9.29 -5.95 -4.89
CA SER A 123 8.34 -5.03 -5.55
C SER A 123 8.45 -3.61 -5.01
N LEU A 124 8.67 -3.42 -3.69
CA LEU A 124 8.87 -2.10 -3.09
C LEU A 124 10.16 -1.43 -3.58
N ARG A 125 11.23 -2.21 -3.76
CA ARG A 125 12.49 -1.73 -4.33
C ARG A 125 12.30 -1.29 -5.78
N MET A 126 11.66 -2.14 -6.60
CA MET A 126 11.34 -1.82 -8.00
C MET A 126 10.44 -0.58 -8.13
N PHE A 127 9.48 -0.43 -7.22
CA PHE A 127 8.60 0.73 -7.18
C PHE A 127 9.37 2.03 -6.86
N GLY A 128 10.51 1.95 -6.19
CA GLY A 128 11.32 3.13 -5.84
C GLY A 128 11.73 3.98 -7.02
N ASP A 129 12.15 3.35 -8.12
CA ASP A 129 12.57 4.08 -9.32
C ASP A 129 11.40 4.78 -10.00
N PHE A 130 10.25 4.09 -10.08
CA PHE A 130 9.01 4.67 -10.57
C PHE A 130 8.54 5.84 -9.68
N GLY A 131 8.51 5.64 -8.36
CA GLY A 131 8.09 6.65 -7.40
C GLY A 131 8.97 7.89 -7.44
N ASN A 132 10.28 7.73 -7.59
CA ASN A 132 11.22 8.83 -7.74
C ASN A 132 11.03 9.58 -9.06
N MET A 133 10.86 8.86 -10.17
CA MET A 133 10.59 9.48 -11.49
C MET A 133 9.33 10.36 -11.44
N MET A 134 8.30 9.90 -10.75
CA MET A 134 7.01 10.58 -10.61
C MET A 134 6.95 11.57 -9.43
N ALA A 135 8.06 11.77 -8.71
CA ALA A 135 8.14 12.58 -7.49
C ALA A 135 7.05 12.26 -6.44
N LEU A 136 6.65 10.98 -6.36
CA LEU A 136 5.62 10.53 -5.44
C LEU A 136 6.13 10.54 -4.01
N LYS A 137 5.24 10.90 -3.09
CA LYS A 137 5.47 10.81 -1.65
C LYS A 137 4.65 9.69 -1.04
N GLY A 138 5.24 8.91 -0.16
CA GLY A 138 4.49 7.86 0.51
C GLY A 138 5.36 6.85 1.21
N ILE A 139 4.69 5.80 1.69
CA ILE A 139 5.31 4.68 2.37
C ILE A 139 4.97 3.35 1.68
N GLY A 140 5.94 2.46 1.61
CA GLY A 140 5.77 1.06 1.30
C GLY A 140 5.86 0.27 2.59
N VAL A 141 4.98 -0.71 2.76
CA VAL A 141 4.97 -1.60 3.91
C VAL A 141 5.34 -2.99 3.42
N ARG A 142 6.43 -3.51 3.94
CA ARG A 142 6.93 -4.83 3.58
C ARG A 142 5.97 -5.90 4.06
N LEU A 143 5.59 -6.77 3.13
CA LEU A 143 4.91 -8.02 3.44
C LEU A 143 5.91 -9.06 3.94
N GLY A 144 5.51 -9.82 4.95
CA GLY A 144 6.18 -11.02 5.44
C GLY A 144 5.42 -12.30 5.07
N GLY A 145 5.74 -13.39 5.76
CA GLY A 145 5.17 -14.71 5.50
C GLY A 145 5.77 -15.37 4.26
N ARG A 146 4.94 -15.99 3.41
CA ARG A 146 5.38 -16.69 2.20
C ARG A 146 5.48 -15.74 1.00
N ILE A 147 6.48 -14.88 1.05
CA ILE A 147 6.79 -13.88 0.02
C ILE A 147 7.40 -14.49 -1.25
N CYS A 148 7.34 -13.74 -2.35
CA CYS A 148 7.99 -14.12 -3.60
C CYS A 148 9.47 -13.77 -3.51
N ASN A 149 10.32 -14.78 -3.32
CA ASN A 149 11.78 -14.62 -3.18
C ASN A 149 12.55 -14.84 -4.48
N THR A 150 11.86 -15.24 -5.55
CA THR A 150 12.44 -15.45 -6.87
C THR A 150 11.54 -14.81 -7.93
N MET A 151 12.12 -14.47 -9.08
CA MET A 151 11.34 -13.96 -10.23
C MET A 151 10.27 -14.96 -10.67
N ARG A 152 10.58 -16.26 -10.65
CA ARG A 152 9.60 -17.29 -11.00
C ARG A 152 8.40 -17.32 -10.03
N ALA A 153 8.65 -17.19 -8.73
CA ALA A 153 7.58 -17.11 -7.74
C ALA A 153 6.77 -15.81 -7.85
N PHE A 154 7.39 -14.74 -8.32
CA PHE A 154 6.72 -13.48 -8.63
C PHE A 154 5.81 -13.65 -9.86
N GLU A 155 6.33 -14.15 -10.99
CA GLU A 155 5.55 -14.45 -12.21
C GLU A 155 4.33 -15.33 -11.91
N LEU A 156 4.52 -16.43 -11.18
CA LEU A 156 3.42 -17.32 -10.80
C LEU A 156 2.37 -16.60 -9.95
N ALA A 157 2.77 -15.67 -9.09
CA ALA A 157 1.82 -14.88 -8.31
C ALA A 157 1.01 -13.94 -9.21
N GLU A 158 1.64 -13.29 -10.19
CA GLU A 158 0.97 -12.44 -11.19
C GLU A 158 -0.02 -13.25 -12.05
N GLU A 159 0.28 -14.52 -12.32
CA GLU A 159 -0.62 -15.49 -12.99
C GLU A 159 -1.73 -16.04 -12.07
N GLY A 160 -1.82 -15.57 -10.81
CA GLY A 160 -2.84 -16.02 -9.86
C GLY A 160 -2.52 -17.33 -9.15
N THR A 161 -1.27 -17.80 -9.24
CA THR A 161 -0.83 -19.10 -8.72
C THR A 161 0.20 -18.91 -7.60
N LYS A 162 -0.29 -18.70 -6.37
CA LYS A 162 0.57 -18.62 -5.17
C LYS A 162 0.00 -19.39 -3.99
N PRO A 163 0.65 -20.49 -3.54
CA PRO A 163 0.10 -21.34 -2.48
C PRO A 163 0.23 -20.73 -1.08
N GLY A 164 1.19 -19.83 -0.88
CA GLY A 164 1.48 -19.24 0.42
C GLY A 164 0.81 -17.89 0.63
N LEU A 165 0.34 -17.64 1.85
CA LEU A 165 -0.18 -16.34 2.28
C LEU A 165 0.97 -15.39 2.60
N THR A 166 0.87 -14.15 2.11
CA THR A 166 1.68 -13.03 2.59
C THR A 166 0.85 -12.20 3.55
N LEU A 167 1.48 -11.66 4.58
CA LEU A 167 0.78 -10.85 5.58
C LEU A 167 1.65 -9.66 5.98
N VAL A 168 1.02 -8.65 6.55
CA VAL A 168 1.74 -7.64 7.33
C VAL A 168 1.99 -8.22 8.71
N LEU A 169 3.20 -8.07 9.26
CA LEU A 169 3.50 -8.61 10.59
C LEU A 169 2.63 -7.94 11.67
N PRO A 170 2.29 -8.63 12.77
CA PRO A 170 1.32 -8.13 13.76
C PRO A 170 1.64 -6.73 14.33
N ASP A 171 2.91 -6.46 14.61
CA ASP A 171 3.34 -5.16 15.13
C ASP A 171 3.15 -4.06 14.08
N THR A 172 3.61 -4.32 12.85
CA THR A 172 3.45 -3.43 11.69
C THR A 172 1.98 -3.21 11.33
N GLN A 173 1.13 -4.21 11.49
CA GLN A 173 -0.32 -4.09 11.29
C GLN A 173 -0.93 -3.12 12.32
N SER A 174 -0.55 -3.27 13.59
CA SER A 174 -1.02 -2.42 14.68
C SER A 174 -0.62 -0.97 14.44
N GLU A 175 0.61 -0.75 13.95
CA GLU A 175 1.11 0.56 13.58
C GLU A 175 0.33 1.17 12.42
N ILE A 176 0.12 0.45 11.32
CA ILE A 176 -0.70 0.92 10.18
C ILE A 176 -2.11 1.32 10.62
N LEU A 177 -2.76 0.49 11.47
CA LEU A 177 -4.09 0.80 11.98
C LEU A 177 -4.11 2.06 12.83
N ALA A 178 -3.08 2.27 13.67
CA ALA A 178 -2.92 3.50 14.45
C ALA A 178 -2.77 4.73 13.53
N LEU A 179 -1.95 4.62 12.48
CA LEU A 179 -1.74 5.71 11.50
C LEU A 179 -3.03 6.07 10.78
N MET A 180 -3.79 5.09 10.28
CA MET A 180 -5.05 5.35 9.57
C MET A 180 -6.09 5.99 10.49
N ARG A 181 -6.18 5.55 11.75
CA ARG A 181 -7.05 6.17 12.75
C ARG A 181 -6.63 7.61 13.07
N GLU A 182 -5.34 7.87 13.19
CA GLU A 182 -4.83 9.21 13.46
C GLU A 182 -5.15 10.18 12.31
N ILE A 183 -4.98 9.74 11.06
CA ILE A 183 -5.36 10.51 9.88
C ILE A 183 -6.87 10.73 9.86
N ARG A 184 -7.68 9.70 10.13
CA ARG A 184 -9.15 9.82 10.20
C ARG A 184 -9.61 10.85 11.23
N ASN A 185 -9.05 10.80 12.44
CA ASN A 185 -9.44 11.70 13.53
C ASN A 185 -9.08 13.16 13.23
N SER A 186 -8.06 13.43 12.41
CA SER A 186 -7.71 14.80 12.01
C SER A 186 -8.68 15.46 11.02
N ILE A 187 -9.61 14.68 10.46
CA ILE A 187 -10.58 15.13 9.45
C ILE A 187 -11.97 15.32 10.07
N SER A 188 -12.22 14.67 11.22
CA SER A 188 -13.48 14.74 11.95
C SER A 188 -13.54 15.88 12.98
N ASN A 189 -12.44 16.63 13.15
CA ASN A 189 -12.34 17.84 13.95
C ASN A 189 -12.21 19.06 13.04
#